data_AF-A0A2E9LM89-F1
#
_entry.id   AF-A0A2E9LM89-F1
#
_cell.length_a   1.000
_cell.length_b   1.000
_cell.length_c   1.000
_cell.angle_alpha   90.00
_cell.angle_beta   90.00
_cell.angle_gamma   90.00
#
_symmetry.space_group_name_H-M   'P 1'
#
loop_
_entity.id
_entity.type
_entity.pdbx_description
1 polymer ?
#
loop_
_entity_poly.entity_id
_entity_poly.type
_entity_poly.pdbx_seq_one_letter_code
_entity_poly.pdbx_strand_id
1 'polypeptide(L)'
;MGDILGAGTTHYPPLITPDEDRGFPLTRTLRNNDKVPEDMKIPTNWPEPMRVEYGEDEGLQSAAEHRERLVKSFREIRTAIDDFNPDIVLIWGDDQYENFKEDIIPPFCILAYDQLEAAPFNNRDGSYRRNVWNEPQEKNFIYKGAPAAGRALATGLINEGFGVAYS
;
A
#
# COMPACT_ATOMS: atom_id res chain seq x y z
N MET A 1 19.37 -13.05 23.06
CA MET A 1 17.97 -13.30 22.68
C MET A 1 17.50 -12.04 21.98
N GLY A 2 16.93 -12.13 20.78
CA GLY A 2 16.43 -10.97 20.06
C GLY A 2 14.97 -10.70 20.41
N ASP A 3 14.58 -9.43 20.43
CA ASP A 3 13.19 -9.01 20.64
C ASP A 3 12.48 -8.82 19.30
N ILE A 4 11.16 -8.99 19.28
CA ILE A 4 10.34 -8.85 18.08
C ILE A 4 9.11 -7.98 18.40
N LEU A 5 8.92 -6.91 17.60
CA LEU A 5 7.69 -6.14 17.56
C LEU A 5 6.87 -6.52 16.32
N GLY A 6 5.63 -6.94 16.53
CA GLY A 6 4.64 -7.09 15.45
C GLY A 6 3.90 -5.78 15.21
N ALA A 7 3.92 -5.28 13.98
CA ALA A 7 3.17 -4.10 13.55
C ALA A 7 2.31 -4.43 12.33
N GLY A 8 1.05 -3.99 12.35
CA GLY A 8 0.10 -4.20 11.27
C GLY A 8 -0.50 -2.89 10.80
N THR A 9 -0.76 -2.77 9.50
CA THR A 9 -1.42 -1.61 8.92
C THR A 9 -2.40 -2.01 7.83
N THR A 10 -3.38 -1.15 7.56
CA THR A 10 -4.26 -1.31 6.42
C THR A 10 -3.50 -1.11 5.10
N HIS A 11 -3.93 -1.85 4.07
CA HIS A 11 -3.53 -1.61 2.69
C HIS A 11 -4.52 -0.64 2.04
N TYR A 12 -4.15 0.64 1.96
CA TYR A 12 -4.98 1.69 1.35
C TYR A 12 -4.17 2.55 0.36
N PRO A 13 -4.03 2.09 -0.91
CA PRO A 13 -3.30 2.82 -1.95
C PRO A 13 -3.75 4.26 -2.23
N PRO A 14 -5.04 4.66 -2.08
CA PRO A 14 -5.47 6.03 -2.37
C PRO A 14 -4.90 7.11 -1.44
N LEU A 15 -4.18 6.74 -0.37
CA LEU A 15 -3.61 7.70 0.59
C LEU A 15 -2.66 8.73 -0.06
N ILE A 16 -1.95 8.31 -1.11
CA ILE A 16 -1.03 9.15 -1.89
C ILE A 16 -1.76 10.20 -2.74
N THR A 17 -2.99 9.92 -3.18
CA THR A 17 -3.72 10.75 -4.14
C THR A 17 -4.51 11.85 -3.41
N PRO A 18 -4.49 13.10 -3.90
CA PRO A 18 -5.34 14.17 -3.39
C PRO A 18 -6.83 13.81 -3.38
N ASP A 19 -7.56 14.24 -2.34
CA ASP A 19 -9.00 13.95 -2.24
C ASP A 19 -9.80 14.57 -3.40
N GLU A 20 -9.37 15.74 -3.87
CA GLU A 20 -10.06 16.49 -4.91
C GLU A 20 -10.07 15.74 -6.26
N ASP A 21 -9.14 14.81 -6.45
CA ASP A 21 -9.09 13.94 -7.63
C ASP A 21 -10.23 12.90 -7.60
N ARG A 22 -10.90 12.73 -6.45
CA ARG A 22 -12.04 11.82 -6.25
C ARG A 22 -11.74 10.40 -6.71
N GLY A 23 -10.49 9.98 -6.54
CA GLY A 23 -9.95 8.69 -6.98
C GLY A 23 -10.36 7.50 -6.11
N PHE A 24 -11.41 7.64 -5.29
CA PHE A 24 -11.83 6.63 -4.32
C PHE A 24 -12.37 5.37 -5.02
N PRO A 25 -12.26 4.18 -4.41
CA PRO A 25 -12.69 2.92 -5.02
C PRO A 25 -14.13 2.93 -5.53
N LEU A 26 -15.06 3.51 -4.77
CA LEU A 26 -16.47 3.61 -5.15
C LEU A 26 -16.64 4.46 -6.43
N THR A 27 -16.13 5.69 -6.43
CA THR A 27 -16.20 6.59 -7.60
C THR A 27 -15.58 5.96 -8.84
N ARG A 28 -14.41 5.32 -8.69
CA ARG A 28 -13.75 4.60 -9.79
C ARG A 28 -14.62 3.44 -10.30
N THR A 29 -15.25 2.70 -9.39
CA THR A 29 -16.12 1.56 -9.74
C THR A 29 -17.35 2.05 -10.50
N LEU A 30 -18.04 3.07 -10.00
CA LEU A 30 -19.24 3.61 -10.65
C LEU A 30 -18.96 4.16 -12.05
N ARG A 31 -17.78 4.76 -12.26
CA ARG A 31 -17.36 5.31 -13.56
C ARG A 31 -16.95 4.25 -14.58
N ASN A 32 -16.21 3.23 -14.14
CA ASN A 32 -15.47 2.36 -15.05
C ASN A 32 -16.01 0.93 -15.12
N ASN A 33 -16.86 0.51 -14.19
CA ASN A 33 -17.39 -0.86 -14.15
C ASN A 33 -18.75 -0.93 -14.83
N ASP A 34 -18.76 -1.47 -16.06
CA ASP A 34 -19.96 -1.71 -16.86
C ASP A 34 -20.84 -2.84 -16.31
N LYS A 35 -20.34 -3.63 -15.35
CA LYS A 35 -21.10 -4.71 -14.70
C LYS A 35 -21.97 -4.24 -13.54
N VAL A 36 -21.86 -2.97 -13.13
CA VAL A 36 -22.74 -2.41 -12.10
C VAL A 36 -24.07 -2.06 -12.78
N PRO A 37 -25.21 -2.64 -12.34
CA PRO A 37 -26.53 -2.29 -12.88
C PRO A 37 -26.80 -0.78 -12.80
N GLU A 38 -27.46 -0.21 -13.82
CA GLU A 38 -27.68 1.24 -13.90
C GLU A 38 -28.49 1.78 -12.72
N ASP A 39 -29.47 1.04 -12.22
CA ASP A 39 -30.27 1.40 -11.05
C ASP A 39 -29.44 1.43 -9.75
N MET A 40 -28.39 0.59 -9.66
CA MET A 40 -27.43 0.60 -8.54
C MET A 40 -26.43 1.76 -8.61
N LYS A 41 -26.33 2.47 -9.74
CA LYS A 41 -25.50 3.68 -9.84
C LYS A 41 -26.20 4.93 -9.33
N ILE A 42 -27.51 4.87 -9.09
CA ILE A 42 -28.33 6.00 -8.66
C ILE A 42 -28.20 6.17 -7.13
N PRO A 43 -27.63 7.28 -6.63
CA PRO A 43 -27.38 7.44 -5.19
C PRO A 43 -28.63 7.35 -4.31
N THR A 44 -29.77 7.81 -4.79
CA THR A 44 -31.03 7.76 -4.03
C THR A 44 -31.51 6.34 -3.76
N ASN A 45 -31.07 5.36 -4.56
CA ASN A 45 -31.38 3.94 -4.38
C ASN A 45 -30.45 3.24 -3.36
N TRP A 46 -29.39 3.91 -2.90
CA TRP A 46 -28.44 3.32 -1.97
C TRP A 46 -28.98 3.24 -0.54
N PRO A 47 -28.44 2.32 0.29
CA PRO A 47 -28.67 2.32 1.72
C PRO A 47 -28.37 3.67 2.34
N GLU A 48 -29.18 4.10 3.31
CA GLU A 48 -29.05 5.41 3.95
C GLU A 48 -27.64 5.74 4.44
N PRO A 49 -26.88 4.84 5.10
CA PRO A 49 -25.51 5.14 5.53
C PRO A 49 -24.58 5.54 4.38
N MET A 50 -24.72 4.87 3.23
CA MET A 50 -23.91 5.17 2.03
C MET A 50 -24.28 6.52 1.44
N ARG A 51 -25.56 6.90 1.46
CA ARG A 51 -26.01 8.24 1.00
C ARG A 51 -25.50 9.34 1.92
N VAL A 52 -25.49 9.11 3.23
CA VAL A 52 -24.94 10.06 4.21
C VAL A 52 -23.44 10.24 4.01
N GLU A 53 -22.70 9.14 3.83
CA GLU A 53 -21.24 9.20 3.60
C GLU A 53 -20.88 9.83 2.25
N TYR A 54 -21.69 9.58 1.23
CA TYR A 54 -21.54 10.19 -0.09
C TYR A 54 -21.93 11.67 -0.12
N GLY A 55 -22.94 12.07 0.68
CA GLY A 55 -23.37 13.46 0.81
C GLY A 55 -23.72 14.13 -0.52
N GLU A 56 -23.77 15.46 -0.48
CA GLU A 56 -23.94 16.32 -1.67
C GLU A 56 -22.61 16.61 -2.38
N ASP A 57 -21.49 16.21 -1.78
CA ASP A 57 -20.14 16.47 -2.28
C ASP A 57 -19.49 15.21 -2.87
N GLU A 58 -20.27 14.17 -3.16
CA GLU A 58 -19.86 12.86 -3.67
C GLU A 58 -18.73 12.19 -2.87
N GLY A 59 -18.74 12.35 -1.54
CA GLY A 59 -17.88 11.67 -0.58
C GLY A 59 -16.56 12.36 -0.31
N LEU A 60 -16.41 13.62 -0.74
CA LEU A 60 -15.17 14.37 -0.60
C LEU A 60 -14.84 14.62 0.89
N GLN A 61 -15.82 15.07 1.67
CA GLN A 61 -15.66 15.25 3.11
C GLN A 61 -15.34 13.94 3.82
N SER A 62 -16.07 12.86 3.53
CA SER A 62 -15.82 11.54 4.14
C SER A 62 -14.40 11.05 3.86
N ALA A 63 -13.91 11.24 2.63
CA ALA A 63 -12.56 10.86 2.25
C ALA A 63 -11.48 11.63 3.03
N ALA A 64 -11.67 12.93 3.22
CA ALA A 64 -10.75 13.76 4.01
C ALA A 64 -10.69 13.28 5.48
N GLU A 65 -11.86 13.06 6.09
CA GLU A 65 -11.97 12.52 7.45
C GLU A 65 -11.35 11.12 7.55
N HIS A 66 -11.54 10.28 6.53
CA HIS A 66 -10.94 8.96 6.46
C HIS A 66 -9.41 9.03 6.36
N ARG A 67 -8.85 9.89 5.49
CA ARG A 67 -7.40 10.11 5.40
C ARG A 67 -6.84 10.55 6.74
N GLU A 68 -7.49 11.49 7.43
CA GLU A 68 -7.03 11.97 8.73
C GLU A 68 -6.90 10.82 9.74
N ARG A 69 -7.93 9.96 9.85
CA ARG A 69 -7.91 8.78 10.72
C ARG A 69 -6.77 7.83 10.36
N LEU A 70 -6.58 7.56 9.07
CA LEU A 70 -5.51 6.69 8.59
C LEU A 70 -4.13 7.27 8.93
N VAL A 71 -3.87 8.54 8.57
CA VAL A 71 -2.58 9.20 8.81
C VAL A 71 -2.25 9.23 10.30
N LYS A 72 -3.23 9.51 11.16
CA LYS A 72 -3.04 9.44 12.62
C LYS A 72 -2.59 8.04 13.05
N SER A 73 -3.28 6.99 12.58
CA SER A 73 -2.96 5.61 12.93
C SER A 73 -1.57 5.18 12.41
N PHE A 74 -1.20 5.60 11.19
CA PHE A 74 0.14 5.37 10.65
C PHE A 74 1.24 6.03 11.50
N ARG A 75 0.98 7.22 12.06
CA ARG A 75 1.93 7.88 12.96
C ARG A 75 2.11 7.12 14.26
N GLU A 76 1.05 6.55 14.83
CA GLU A 76 1.13 5.72 16.05
C GLU A 76 1.99 4.47 15.79
N ILE A 77 1.79 3.79 14.65
CA ILE A 77 2.61 2.65 14.24
C ILE A 77 4.07 3.08 14.04
N ARG A 78 4.31 4.23 13.39
CA ARG A 78 5.66 4.75 13.20
C ARG A 78 6.36 5.00 14.54
N THR A 79 5.69 5.66 15.48
CA THR A 79 6.23 5.89 16.83
C THR A 79 6.56 4.58 17.53
N ALA A 80 5.71 3.56 17.45
CA ALA A 80 6.01 2.26 18.05
C ALA A 80 7.25 1.59 17.43
N ILE A 81 7.45 1.71 16.11
CA ILE A 81 8.65 1.22 15.43
C ILE A 81 9.88 2.03 15.85
N ASP A 82 9.76 3.35 15.97
CA ASP A 82 10.85 4.23 16.42
C ASP A 82 11.29 3.93 17.85
N ASP A 83 10.33 3.82 18.77
CA ASP A 83 10.58 3.52 20.19
C ASP A 83 11.19 2.13 20.37
N PHE A 84 10.80 1.16 19.53
CA PHE A 84 11.39 -0.18 19.51
C PHE A 84 12.81 -0.18 18.93
N ASN A 85 13.15 0.77 18.06
CA ASN A 85 14.46 0.95 17.44
C ASN A 85 15.05 -0.36 16.86
N PRO A 86 14.38 -0.99 15.88
CA PRO A 86 14.81 -2.27 15.34
C PRO A 86 16.08 -2.16 14.50
N ASP A 87 16.92 -3.19 14.55
CA ASP A 87 18.06 -3.33 13.62
C ASP A 87 17.59 -3.59 12.18
N ILE A 88 16.46 -4.29 12.02
CA ILE A 88 15.89 -4.70 10.73
C ILE A 88 14.36 -4.60 10.82
N VAL A 89 13.73 -4.11 9.75
CA VAL A 89 12.28 -4.19 9.54
C VAL A 89 12.01 -5.23 8.46
N LEU A 90 11.32 -6.32 8.83
CA LEU A 90 10.82 -7.31 7.88
C LEU A 90 9.41 -6.91 7.45
N ILE A 91 9.20 -6.72 6.14
CA ILE A 91 7.93 -6.30 5.56
C ILE A 91 7.33 -7.47 4.79
N TRP A 92 6.09 -7.82 5.11
CA TRP A 92 5.31 -8.82 4.37
C TRP A 92 4.28 -8.11 3.49
N GLY A 93 4.25 -8.48 2.22
CA GLY A 93 3.29 -7.96 1.24
C GLY A 93 3.19 -8.91 0.06
N ASP A 94 2.12 -8.75 -0.71
CA ASP A 94 1.96 -9.37 -2.01
C ASP A 94 2.63 -8.54 -3.10
N ASP A 95 3.17 -9.21 -4.12
CA ASP A 95 3.59 -8.53 -5.34
C ASP A 95 2.35 -8.24 -6.19
N GLN A 96 2.10 -6.97 -6.48
CA GLN A 96 0.92 -6.52 -7.23
C GLN A 96 1.13 -6.59 -8.74
N TYR A 97 1.71 -7.71 -9.19
CA TYR A 97 2.09 -7.97 -10.58
C TYR A 97 3.12 -6.92 -11.07
N GLU A 98 4.17 -6.73 -10.27
CA GLU A 98 5.22 -5.74 -10.50
C GLU A 98 6.57 -6.43 -10.76
N ASN A 99 7.05 -7.20 -9.79
CA ASN A 99 8.31 -7.94 -9.88
C ASN A 99 8.10 -9.35 -10.45
N PHE A 100 6.96 -9.97 -10.14
CA PHE A 100 6.62 -11.32 -10.55
C PHE A 100 5.46 -11.31 -11.55
N LYS A 101 5.60 -12.08 -12.63
CA LYS A 101 4.63 -12.19 -13.71
C LYS A 101 4.46 -13.67 -14.09
N GLU A 102 3.80 -13.95 -15.20
CA GLU A 102 3.44 -15.30 -15.63
C GLU A 102 4.62 -16.27 -15.68
N ASP A 103 5.83 -15.78 -15.96
CA ASP A 103 7.02 -16.59 -16.10
C ASP A 103 7.51 -17.18 -14.77
N ILE A 104 7.28 -16.48 -13.65
CA ILE A 104 7.77 -16.89 -12.32
C ILE A 104 6.89 -16.32 -11.21
N ILE A 105 6.21 -17.21 -10.47
CA ILE A 105 5.30 -16.86 -9.38
C ILE A 105 5.65 -17.72 -8.15
N PRO A 106 6.65 -17.31 -7.34
CA PRO A 106 7.02 -18.07 -6.15
C PRO A 106 5.96 -17.93 -5.05
N PRO A 107 5.67 -18.99 -4.27
CA PRO A 107 4.76 -18.88 -3.12
C PRO A 107 5.33 -17.98 -2.01
N PHE A 108 6.65 -18.00 -1.83
CA PHE A 108 7.38 -17.10 -0.94
C PHE A 108 8.66 -16.63 -1.62
N CYS A 109 8.93 -15.33 -1.57
CA CYS A 109 10.17 -14.74 -2.04
C CYS A 109 10.72 -13.74 -1.01
N ILE A 110 12.01 -13.84 -0.71
CA ILE A 110 12.74 -12.89 0.14
C ILE A 110 13.61 -12.00 -0.75
N LEU A 111 13.33 -10.70 -0.77
CA LEU A 111 14.12 -9.70 -1.48
C LEU A 111 15.28 -9.25 -0.58
N ALA A 112 16.42 -9.92 -0.70
CA ALA A 112 17.64 -9.72 0.11
C ALA A 112 18.62 -8.76 -0.58
N TYR A 113 18.12 -7.65 -1.11
CA TYR A 113 18.92 -6.65 -1.83
C TYR A 113 19.80 -5.81 -0.89
N ASP A 114 20.87 -5.23 -1.44
CA ASP A 114 21.66 -4.20 -0.74
C ASP A 114 20.86 -2.90 -0.57
N GLN A 115 20.01 -2.58 -1.55
CA GLN A 115 19.27 -1.34 -1.66
C GLN A 115 17.96 -1.58 -2.43
N LEU A 116 16.92 -0.83 -2.07
CA LEU A 116 15.69 -0.71 -2.85
C LEU A 116 15.45 0.75 -3.20
N GLU A 117 15.05 1.00 -4.44
CA GLU A 117 14.67 2.34 -4.89
C GLU A 117 13.18 2.37 -5.19
N ALA A 118 12.51 3.43 -4.74
CA ALA A 118 11.10 3.64 -5.01
C ALA A 118 10.86 5.04 -5.55
N ALA A 119 10.23 5.10 -6.73
CA ALA A 119 9.81 6.32 -7.38
C ALA A 119 8.27 6.41 -7.41
N PRO A 120 7.60 6.56 -6.24
CA PRO A 120 6.16 6.36 -6.08
C PRO A 120 5.29 7.38 -6.83
N PHE A 121 5.89 8.47 -7.30
CA PHE A 121 5.20 9.54 -8.01
C PHE A 121 5.30 9.42 -9.54
N ASN A 122 5.63 8.22 -10.04
CA ASN A 122 5.52 7.86 -11.45
C ASN A 122 4.36 6.89 -11.65
N ASN A 123 3.53 7.15 -12.67
CA ASN A 123 2.58 6.16 -13.17
C ASN A 123 3.33 5.07 -13.97
N ARG A 124 2.64 3.96 -14.28
CA ARG A 124 3.23 2.85 -15.06
C ARG A 124 3.72 3.27 -16.45
N ASP A 125 3.16 4.34 -17.01
CA ASP A 125 3.57 4.91 -18.31
C ASP A 125 4.70 5.95 -18.18
N GLY A 126 5.23 6.18 -16.97
CA GLY A 126 6.27 7.16 -16.69
C GLY A 126 5.77 8.60 -16.56
N SER A 127 4.46 8.86 -16.58
CA SER A 127 3.89 10.19 -16.33
C SER A 127 3.87 10.53 -14.84
N TYR A 128 3.85 11.82 -14.51
CA TYR A 128 3.75 12.28 -13.12
C TYR A 128 2.44 11.84 -12.46
N ARG A 129 2.57 11.24 -11.27
CA ARG A 129 1.46 10.95 -10.36
C ARG A 129 1.38 12.03 -9.29
N ARG A 130 0.36 12.88 -9.40
CA ARG A 130 0.02 13.90 -8.39
C ARG A 130 -0.14 13.24 -7.02
N ASN A 131 0.41 13.88 -5.99
CA ASN A 131 0.39 13.39 -4.62
C ASN A 131 0.03 14.47 -3.59
N VAL A 132 -0.47 14.04 -2.42
CA VAL A 132 -0.89 14.90 -1.30
C VAL A 132 0.25 15.71 -0.68
N TRP A 133 1.51 15.32 -0.90
CA TRP A 133 2.68 15.99 -0.35
C TRP A 133 3.27 17.07 -1.28
N ASN A 134 2.71 17.23 -2.49
CA ASN A 134 3.28 18.07 -3.55
C ASN A 134 4.75 17.74 -3.86
N GLU A 135 5.15 16.50 -3.67
CA GLU A 135 6.50 16.03 -3.98
C GLU A 135 6.67 15.92 -5.51
N PRO A 136 7.85 16.25 -6.05
CA PRO A 136 8.08 16.24 -7.49
C PRO A 136 8.15 14.81 -8.04
N GLN A 137 7.95 14.67 -9.35
CA GLN A 137 8.01 13.38 -10.06
C GLN A 137 9.36 12.66 -9.85
N GLU A 138 10.44 13.43 -9.77
CA GLU A 138 11.82 12.96 -9.65
C GLU A 138 12.18 12.51 -8.23
N LYS A 139 11.28 12.68 -7.25
CA LYS A 139 11.53 12.25 -5.88
C LYS A 139 11.67 10.73 -5.84
N ASN A 140 12.89 10.31 -5.53
CA ASN A 140 13.26 8.91 -5.37
C ASN A 140 13.57 8.63 -3.89
N PHE A 141 13.06 7.51 -3.39
CA PHE A 141 13.35 7.03 -2.05
C PHE A 141 14.34 5.88 -2.15
N ILE A 142 15.44 6.01 -1.43
CA ILE A 142 16.49 4.99 -1.37
C ILE A 142 16.42 4.34 0.01
N TYR A 143 16.07 3.05 0.04
CA TYR A 143 16.00 2.25 1.24
C TYR A 143 17.20 1.32 1.30
N LYS A 144 17.89 1.31 2.44
CA LYS A 144 18.95 0.34 2.69
C LYS A 144 18.32 -1.04 2.94
N GLY A 145 18.76 -2.04 2.19
CA GLY A 145 18.38 -3.42 2.41
C GLY A 145 19.25 -4.11 3.48
N ALA A 146 18.88 -5.35 3.80
CA ALA A 146 19.56 -6.16 4.81
C ALA A 146 19.93 -7.54 4.23
N PRO A 147 20.85 -7.61 3.25
CA PRO A 147 21.11 -8.82 2.46
C PRO A 147 21.59 -9.99 3.32
N ALA A 148 22.41 -9.74 4.33
CA ALA A 148 22.88 -10.76 5.26
C ALA A 148 21.72 -11.37 6.06
N ALA A 149 20.80 -10.54 6.55
CA ALA A 149 19.62 -10.98 7.28
C ALA A 149 18.63 -11.72 6.38
N GLY A 150 18.39 -11.21 5.17
CA GLY A 150 17.52 -11.88 4.18
C GLY A 150 18.03 -13.28 3.82
N ARG A 151 19.34 -13.44 3.56
CA ARG A 151 19.94 -14.75 3.32
C ARG A 151 19.90 -15.68 4.53
N ALA A 152 20.10 -15.15 5.74
CA ALA A 152 19.98 -15.92 6.96
C ALA A 152 18.54 -16.42 7.16
N LEU A 153 17.53 -15.58 6.92
CA LEU A 153 16.12 -15.94 6.99
C LEU A 153 15.77 -17.01 5.95
N ALA A 154 16.18 -16.83 4.69
CA ALA A 154 15.98 -17.81 3.63
C ALA A 154 16.60 -19.17 3.99
N THR A 155 17.84 -19.17 4.47
CA THR A 155 18.55 -20.38 4.90
C THR A 155 17.82 -21.08 6.06
N GLY A 156 17.37 -20.31 7.05
CA GLY A 156 16.61 -20.84 8.19
C GLY A 156 15.31 -21.50 7.74
N LEU A 157 14.52 -20.82 6.90
CA LEU A 157 13.25 -21.35 6.39
C LEU A 157 13.46 -22.61 5.53
N ILE A 158 14.49 -22.64 4.68
CA ILE A 158 14.82 -23.82 3.87
C ILE A 158 15.20 -25.00 4.77
N ASN A 159 15.99 -24.77 5.82
CA ASN A 159 16.37 -25.82 6.77
C ASN A 159 15.17 -26.36 7.57
N GLU A 160 14.15 -25.54 7.80
CA GLU A 160 12.86 -25.95 8.39
C GLU A 160 11.90 -26.59 7.36
N GLY A 161 12.32 -26.77 6.10
CA GLY A 161 11.57 -27.47 5.06
C GLY A 161 10.63 -26.58 4.23
N PHE A 162 10.71 -25.26 4.34
CA PHE A 162 9.93 -24.34 3.50
C PHE A 162 10.59 -24.12 2.14
N GLY A 163 9.81 -24.25 1.07
CA GLY A 163 10.24 -23.87 -0.28
C GLY A 163 10.18 -22.35 -0.46
N VAL A 164 11.32 -21.67 -0.34
CA VAL A 164 11.44 -20.22 -0.43
C VAL A 164 12.39 -19.82 -1.55
N ALA A 165 11.99 -18.88 -2.40
CA ALA A 165 12.87 -18.19 -3.32
C ALA A 165 13.53 -16.99 -2.64
N TYR A 166 14.71 -16.57 -3.08
CA TYR A 166 15.32 -15.32 -2.65
C TYR A 166 16.11 -14.69 -3.79
N SER A 167 16.25 -13.37 -3.74
CA SER A 167 17.02 -12.57 -4.72
C SER A 167 17.86 -11.53 -4.02
#